data_AF-B4JY69-F1
#
_entry.id   AF-B4JY69-F1
#
_cell.length_a   1.000
_cell.length_b   1.000
_cell.length_c   1.000
_cell.angle_alpha   90.00
_cell.angle_beta   90.00
_cell.angle_gamma   90.00
#
_symmetry.space_group_name_H-M   'P 1'
#
loop_
_entity.id
_entity.type
_entity.pdbx_description
1 polymer ?
#
loop_
_entity_poly.entity_id
_entity_poly.type
_entity_poly.pdbx_seq_one_letter_code
_entity_poly.pdbx_strand_id
1 'polypeptide(L)'
;MMQLVLLFLLLLQVVAHASVAATNATCKHATNMWGDPNPNIFYVCNTLDQRPLQLHCPQGRGFFNGLGHLGCLPYDQWPACRPNATQLTRSCSREVEHPWASIDPNQFYMCPGADANPILLNCAAGRAFIQSVGCSADWSHWRRHMHCESFF
;
A
#
# COMPACT_ATOMS: atom_id res chain seq x y z
N MET A 1 12.04 40.33 -3.74
CA MET A 1 11.21 39.72 -4.81
C MET A 1 11.74 38.40 -5.36
N MET A 2 13.07 38.19 -5.46
CA MET A 2 13.65 36.96 -6.03
C MET A 2 13.45 35.69 -5.16
N GLN A 3 13.33 35.84 -3.83
CA GLN A 3 13.10 34.71 -2.91
C GLN A 3 11.68 34.10 -2.99
N LEU A 4 10.67 34.89 -3.34
CA LEU A 4 9.28 34.40 -3.43
C LEU A 4 9.07 33.49 -4.65
N VAL A 5 9.84 33.72 -5.73
CA VAL A 5 9.77 32.95 -6.98
C VAL A 5 10.37 31.55 -6.80
N LEU A 6 11.42 31.41 -5.99
CA LEU A 6 12.04 30.12 -5.67
C LEU A 6 11.12 29.21 -4.84
N LEU A 7 10.34 29.77 -3.91
CA LEU A 7 9.35 29.04 -3.12
C LEU A 7 8.16 28.55 -3.97
N PHE A 8 7.72 29.34 -4.95
CA PHE A 8 6.67 28.93 -5.88
C PHE A 8 7.13 27.82 -6.85
N LEU A 9 8.39 27.85 -7.30
CA LEU A 9 8.97 26.80 -8.15
C LEU A 9 9.12 25.45 -7.42
N LEU A 10 9.37 25.46 -6.10
CA LEU A 10 9.45 24.25 -5.28
C LEU A 10 8.08 23.59 -5.06
N LEU A 11 7.00 24.37 -4.98
CA LEU A 11 5.63 23.85 -4.82
C LEU A 11 5.08 23.19 -6.10
N LEU A 12 5.62 23.53 -7.27
CA LEU A 12 5.24 22.94 -8.57
C LEU A 12 5.87 21.54 -8.81
N GLN A 13 6.78 21.08 -7.97
CA GLN A 13 7.44 19.78 -8.14
C GLN A 13 6.73 18.61 -7.44
N VAL A 14 5.58 18.84 -6.79
CA VAL A 14 4.71 17.77 -6.28
C VAL A 14 3.89 17.16 -7.42
N VAL A 15 4.56 16.81 -8.52
CA VAL A 15 4.04 15.84 -9.47
C VAL A 15 4.55 14.50 -8.98
N ALA A 16 3.65 13.71 -8.41
CA ALA A 16 3.93 12.33 -8.03
C ALA A 16 4.63 11.63 -9.20
N HIS A 17 5.90 11.27 -9.04
CA HIS A 17 6.63 10.49 -10.02
C HIS A 17 6.02 9.08 -10.03
N ALA A 18 5.05 8.85 -10.90
CA ALA A 18 4.70 7.50 -11.32
C ALA A 18 5.88 6.98 -12.14
N SER A 19 6.74 6.18 -11.51
CA SER A 19 7.82 5.48 -12.20
C SER A 19 7.23 4.38 -13.07
N VAL A 20 7.59 4.38 -14.35
CA VAL A 20 7.13 3.41 -15.35
C VAL A 20 8.25 2.40 -15.60
N ALA A 21 8.00 1.13 -15.31
CA ALA A 21 8.90 0.03 -15.67
C ALA A 21 8.20 -0.91 -16.66
N ALA A 22 8.92 -1.34 -17.70
CA ALA A 22 8.44 -2.36 -18.63
C ALA A 22 8.52 -3.75 -17.96
N THR A 23 7.46 -4.55 -18.07
CA THR A 23 7.40 -5.89 -17.45
C THR A 23 7.20 -6.98 -18.49
N ASN A 24 7.44 -8.23 -18.08
CA ASN A 24 7.26 -9.42 -18.92
C ASN A 24 5.78 -9.89 -19.00
N ALA A 25 4.84 -9.10 -18.48
CA ALA A 25 3.42 -9.40 -18.57
C ALA A 25 2.90 -9.11 -19.99
N THR A 26 1.87 -9.83 -20.44
CA THR A 26 1.11 -9.52 -21.66
C THR A 26 -0.17 -8.76 -21.30
N CYS A 27 -0.56 -7.80 -22.14
CA CYS A 27 -1.82 -7.12 -21.94
C CYS A 27 -3.00 -8.10 -21.99
N LYS A 28 -3.87 -8.03 -20.99
CA LYS A 28 -5.12 -8.82 -20.99
C LYS A 28 -6.15 -8.23 -21.96
N HIS A 29 -6.28 -6.90 -22.02
CA HIS A 29 -6.99 -6.11 -23.05
C HIS A 29 -6.45 -4.67 -23.09
N ALA A 30 -6.72 -3.92 -24.16
CA ALA A 30 -6.22 -2.56 -24.40
C ALA A 30 -6.64 -1.51 -23.35
N THR A 31 -7.76 -1.72 -22.63
CA THR A 31 -8.26 -0.82 -21.57
C THR A 31 -8.15 -1.41 -20.18
N ASN A 32 -7.54 -2.60 -20.03
CA ASN A 32 -7.57 -3.29 -18.75
C ASN A 32 -6.51 -2.73 -17.81
N MET A 33 -6.97 -2.41 -16.61
CA MET A 33 -6.16 -2.13 -15.44
C MET A 33 -6.25 -3.35 -14.51
N TRP A 34 -5.13 -3.79 -13.94
CA TRP A 34 -5.10 -4.89 -12.98
C TRP A 34 -3.98 -4.69 -11.97
N GLY A 35 -4.12 -5.29 -10.80
CA GLY A 35 -3.19 -5.16 -9.69
C GLY A 35 -2.09 -6.20 -9.71
N ASP A 36 -0.99 -5.87 -9.04
CA ASP A 36 -0.03 -6.85 -8.54
C ASP A 36 -0.48 -7.35 -7.14
N PRO A 37 -0.01 -8.51 -6.66
CA PRO A 37 -0.16 -8.85 -5.25
C PRO A 37 0.30 -7.72 -4.32
N ASN A 38 1.41 -7.03 -4.66
CA ASN A 38 1.84 -5.80 -4.01
C ASN A 38 0.81 -4.69 -4.23
N PRO A 39 0.12 -4.22 -3.18
CA PRO A 39 -0.94 -3.23 -3.32
C PRO A 39 -0.42 -1.88 -3.84
N ASN A 40 0.88 -1.62 -3.74
CA ASN A 40 1.45 -0.38 -4.29
C ASN A 40 1.64 -0.44 -5.81
N ILE A 41 1.50 -1.61 -6.45
CA ILE A 41 1.79 -1.80 -7.88
C ILE A 41 0.51 -2.16 -8.62
N PHE A 42 0.32 -1.53 -9.77
CA PHE A 42 -0.72 -1.89 -10.72
C PHE A 42 -0.22 -1.76 -12.14
N TYR A 43 -1.00 -2.27 -13.07
CA TYR A 43 -0.66 -2.32 -14.48
C TYR A 43 -1.79 -1.72 -15.30
N VAL A 44 -1.41 -1.00 -16.35
CA VAL A 44 -2.31 -0.56 -17.42
C VAL A 44 -1.72 -0.98 -18.76
N CYS A 45 -2.57 -1.29 -19.73
CA CYS A 45 -2.08 -1.58 -21.07
C CYS A 45 -1.76 -0.28 -21.83
N ASN A 46 -0.57 -0.17 -22.40
CA ASN A 46 -0.28 0.85 -23.40
C ASN A 46 -1.01 0.49 -24.70
N THR A 47 -1.91 1.36 -25.15
CA THR A 47 -2.71 1.13 -26.35
C THR A 47 -1.90 1.13 -27.64
N LEU A 48 -0.73 1.80 -27.65
CA LEU A 48 0.09 1.96 -28.85
C LEU A 48 0.91 0.71 -29.20
N ASP A 49 1.51 0.07 -28.19
CA ASP A 49 2.42 -1.07 -28.39
C ASP A 49 1.95 -2.36 -27.71
N GLN A 50 0.76 -2.35 -27.08
CA GLN A 50 0.16 -3.47 -26.35
C GLN A 50 1.07 -4.04 -25.26
N ARG A 51 1.93 -3.21 -24.65
CA ARG A 51 2.76 -3.58 -23.51
C ARG A 51 2.17 -3.11 -22.18
N PRO A 52 2.23 -3.93 -21.12
CA PRO A 52 1.87 -3.47 -19.79
C PRO A 52 2.85 -2.42 -19.26
N LEU A 53 2.30 -1.33 -18.76
CA LEU A 53 3.02 -0.33 -18.00
C LEU A 53 2.81 -0.63 -16.52
N GLN A 54 3.90 -0.89 -15.80
CA GLN A 54 3.86 -0.94 -14.35
C GLN A 54 3.79 0.48 -13.79
N LEU A 55 2.85 0.71 -12.90
CA LEU A 55 2.61 1.97 -12.22
C LEU A 55 2.51 1.74 -10.72
N HIS A 56 2.66 2.83 -9.96
CA HIS A 56 2.57 2.80 -8.51
C HIS A 56 1.41 3.65 -8.00
N CYS A 57 0.71 3.17 -6.97
CA CYS A 57 -0.24 4.00 -6.24
C CYS A 57 0.48 5.10 -5.45
N PRO A 58 -0.14 6.27 -5.25
CA PRO A 58 0.38 7.29 -4.35
C PRO A 58 0.53 6.77 -2.92
N GLN A 59 1.40 7.42 -2.13
CA GLN A 59 1.58 7.12 -0.71
C GLN A 59 0.25 7.11 0.06
N GLY A 60 0.09 6.16 0.97
CA GLY A 60 -1.14 5.95 1.76
C GLY A 60 -2.30 5.33 0.98
N ARG A 61 -2.08 4.88 -0.25
CA ARG A 61 -3.07 4.21 -1.09
C ARG A 61 -2.53 2.89 -1.62
N GLY A 62 -3.44 1.97 -1.89
CA GLY A 62 -3.16 0.73 -2.60
C GLY A 62 -4.19 0.46 -3.69
N PHE A 63 -3.79 -0.32 -4.68
CA PHE A 63 -4.63 -0.78 -5.76
C PHE A 63 -5.62 -1.82 -5.24
N PHE A 64 -6.89 -1.59 -5.56
CA PHE A 64 -8.00 -2.46 -5.23
C PHE A 64 -8.87 -2.68 -6.46
N ASN A 65 -9.25 -3.92 -6.71
CA ASN A 65 -10.11 -4.31 -7.83
C ASN A 65 -11.11 -5.36 -7.38
N GLY A 66 -12.31 -4.93 -7.02
CA GLY A 66 -13.34 -5.83 -6.50
C GLY A 66 -14.49 -5.06 -5.87
N LEU A 67 -15.59 -5.75 -5.58
CA LEU A 67 -16.74 -5.20 -4.84
C LEU A 67 -17.28 -3.86 -5.40
N GLY A 68 -17.17 -3.64 -6.72
CA GLY A 68 -17.60 -2.40 -7.39
C GLY A 68 -16.55 -1.27 -7.40
N HIS A 69 -15.35 -1.51 -6.88
CA HIS A 69 -14.25 -0.56 -6.85
C HIS A 69 -13.10 -0.99 -7.76
N LEU A 70 -12.46 -0.02 -8.42
CA LEU A 70 -11.30 -0.22 -9.28
C LEU A 70 -10.36 0.98 -9.18
N GLY A 71 -9.11 0.75 -8.76
CA GLY A 71 -8.04 1.74 -8.76
C GLY A 71 -7.34 1.92 -7.41
N CYS A 72 -6.54 3.00 -7.30
CA CYS A 72 -5.80 3.33 -6.08
C CYS A 72 -6.70 3.98 -5.03
N LEU A 73 -7.12 3.19 -4.04
CA LEU A 73 -7.92 3.63 -2.91
C LEU A 73 -7.06 3.87 -1.67
N PRO A 74 -7.39 4.87 -0.83
CA PRO A 74 -6.85 4.96 0.53
C PRO A 74 -7.06 3.65 1.31
N TYR A 75 -6.04 3.20 2.06
CA TYR A 75 -6.10 1.91 2.78
C TYR A 75 -7.25 1.85 3.81
N ASP A 76 -7.60 2.99 4.41
CA ASP A 76 -8.72 3.13 5.35
C ASP A 76 -10.11 3.06 4.68
N GLN A 77 -10.15 3.17 3.35
CA GLN A 77 -11.36 3.08 2.52
C GLN A 77 -11.47 1.75 1.78
N TRP A 78 -10.52 0.83 1.98
CA TRP A 78 -10.60 -0.50 1.37
C TRP A 78 -11.84 -1.25 1.89
N PRO A 79 -12.69 -1.79 1.00
CA PRO A 79 -13.88 -2.55 1.42
C PRO A 79 -13.55 -3.96 1.96
N ALA A 80 -12.36 -4.49 1.63
CA ALA A 80 -11.83 -5.77 2.09
C ALA A 80 -10.30 -5.67 2.27
N CYS A 81 -9.60 -6.77 2.58
CA CYS A 81 -8.15 -6.77 2.81
C CYS A 81 -7.70 -5.85 3.99
N ARG A 82 -8.44 -5.82 5.10
CA ARG A 82 -8.13 -4.93 6.24
C ARG A 82 -7.97 -5.68 7.55
N PRO A 83 -7.09 -5.22 8.45
CA PRO A 83 -7.04 -5.74 9.82
C PRO A 83 -8.41 -5.64 10.50
N ASN A 84 -8.63 -6.51 11.49
CA ASN A 84 -9.83 -6.42 12.31
C ASN A 84 -9.86 -5.08 13.05
N ALA A 85 -11.05 -4.47 13.20
CA ALA A 85 -11.24 -3.22 13.92
C ALA A 85 -10.64 -3.25 15.33
N THR A 86 -10.68 -4.41 16.01
CA THR A 86 -10.09 -4.60 17.34
C THR A 86 -8.56 -4.51 17.35
N GLN A 87 -7.89 -4.79 16.23
CA GLN A 87 -6.45 -4.60 16.09
C GLN A 87 -6.10 -3.11 15.94
N LEU A 88 -6.97 -2.33 15.30
CA LEU A 88 -6.75 -0.90 15.06
C LEU A 88 -6.95 -0.04 16.30
N THR A 89 -7.67 -0.53 17.32
CA THR A 89 -7.93 0.19 18.58
C THR A 89 -6.96 -0.17 19.71
N ARG A 90 -5.86 -0.87 19.40
CA ARG A 90 -4.87 -1.31 20.40
C ARG A 90 -4.01 -0.15 20.91
N SER A 91 -3.48 -0.33 22.12
CA SER A 91 -2.65 0.66 22.83
C SER A 91 -1.55 -0.01 23.65
N CYS A 92 -0.51 0.75 23.99
CA CYS A 92 0.62 0.23 24.75
C CYS A 92 0.32 -0.17 26.19
N SER A 93 -0.81 0.25 26.76
CA SER A 93 -1.30 -0.29 28.03
C SER A 93 -1.68 -1.78 27.96
N ARG A 94 -1.88 -2.34 26.76
CA ARG A 94 -2.31 -3.74 26.54
C ARG A 94 -1.34 -4.58 25.71
N GLU A 95 -0.43 -3.93 24.98
CA GLU A 95 0.37 -4.57 23.91
C GLU A 95 1.89 -4.30 24.07
N VAL A 96 2.38 -4.15 25.30
CA VAL A 96 3.78 -3.79 25.58
C VAL A 96 4.79 -4.69 24.85
N GLU A 97 4.46 -5.98 24.72
CA GLU A 97 5.39 -6.99 24.20
C GLU A 97 5.14 -7.39 22.73
N HIS A 98 4.02 -7.00 22.13
CA HIS A 98 3.60 -7.55 20.84
C HIS A 98 3.26 -6.45 19.84
N PRO A 99 3.91 -6.40 18.66
CA PRO A 99 3.51 -5.48 17.61
C PRO A 99 2.14 -5.84 17.05
N TRP A 100 1.43 -4.85 16.50
CA TRP A 100 0.13 -5.06 15.85
C TRP A 100 0.01 -4.31 14.53
N ALA A 101 -0.89 -4.79 13.69
CA ALA A 101 -1.08 -4.27 12.34
C ALA A 101 -1.62 -2.84 12.36
N SER A 102 -1.11 -2.01 11.45
CA SER A 102 -1.71 -0.72 11.13
C SER A 102 -2.69 -0.85 9.96
N ILE A 103 -3.33 0.25 9.56
CA ILE A 103 -4.20 0.27 8.38
C ILE A 103 -3.42 0.09 7.08
N ASP A 104 -2.19 0.62 6.99
CA ASP A 104 -1.29 0.38 5.88
C ASP A 104 -0.63 -0.99 6.08
N PRO A 105 -0.73 -1.92 5.10
CA PRO A 105 -0.26 -3.28 5.27
C PRO A 105 1.27 -3.41 5.31
N ASN A 106 2.03 -2.38 4.90
CA ASN A 106 3.48 -2.32 5.10
C ASN A 106 3.86 -1.80 6.50
N GLN A 107 2.89 -1.32 7.30
CA GLN A 107 3.16 -0.66 8.56
C GLN A 107 2.60 -1.42 9.76
N PHE A 108 3.26 -1.23 10.91
CA PHE A 108 2.86 -1.81 12.18
C PHE A 108 3.21 -0.90 13.34
N TYR A 109 2.49 -1.08 14.45
CA TYR A 109 2.75 -0.38 15.68
C TYR A 109 3.59 -1.23 16.64
N MET A 110 4.42 -0.57 17.44
CA MET A 110 5.18 -1.17 18.53
C MET A 110 5.20 -0.23 19.74
N CYS A 111 5.39 -0.77 20.93
CA CYS A 111 5.49 0.00 22.16
C CYS A 111 6.95 0.11 22.63
N PRO A 112 7.45 1.34 22.85
CA PRO A 112 8.78 1.53 23.45
C PRO A 112 8.78 1.29 24.97
N GLY A 113 7.60 1.16 25.59
CA GLY A 113 7.41 0.88 27.01
C GLY A 113 5.92 0.83 27.38
N ALA A 114 5.62 0.46 28.62
CA ALA A 114 4.25 0.50 29.15
C ALA A 114 3.71 1.94 29.15
N ASP A 115 2.45 2.10 28.76
CA ASP A 115 1.73 3.38 28.67
C ASP A 115 2.37 4.46 27.77
N ALA A 116 3.39 4.11 27.00
CA ALA A 116 3.99 5.00 26.02
C ALA A 116 3.09 5.20 24.80
N ASN A 117 3.34 6.25 24.02
CA ASN A 117 2.72 6.40 22.72
C ASN A 117 3.27 5.33 21.76
N PRO A 118 2.40 4.61 21.01
CA PRO A 118 2.86 3.63 20.05
C PRO A 118 3.66 4.30 18.93
N ILE A 119 4.76 3.67 18.52
CA ILE A 119 5.54 4.08 17.37
C ILE A 119 5.06 3.33 16.13
N LEU A 120 4.91 4.03 15.01
CA LEU A 120 4.56 3.45 13.72
C LEU A 120 5.84 3.17 12.93
N LEU A 121 6.00 1.94 12.49
CA LEU A 121 7.19 1.44 11.80
C LEU A 121 6.79 0.82 10.46
N ASN A 122 7.73 0.81 9.51
CA ASN A 122 7.54 0.15 8.21
C ASN A 122 8.26 -1.20 8.20
N CYS A 123 7.68 -2.18 7.50
CA CYS A 123 8.38 -3.37 7.06
C CYS A 123 9.35 -3.04 5.92
N ALA A 124 10.33 -3.92 5.68
CA ALA A 124 11.23 -3.80 4.53
C ALA A 124 10.45 -3.77 3.20
N ALA A 125 11.07 -3.23 2.14
CA ALA A 125 10.45 -3.18 0.81
C ALA A 125 10.00 -4.57 0.34
N GLY A 126 8.80 -4.64 -0.24
CA GLY A 126 8.22 -5.90 -0.71
C GLY A 126 7.63 -6.80 0.39
N ARG A 127 7.56 -6.31 1.63
CA ARG A 127 7.01 -7.05 2.77
C ARG A 127 5.75 -6.39 3.33
N ALA A 128 4.89 -7.23 3.89
CA ALA A 128 3.72 -6.81 4.65
C ALA A 128 3.82 -7.30 6.10
N PHE A 129 3.11 -6.63 7.00
CA PHE A 129 2.99 -7.07 8.39
C PHE A 129 1.81 -8.02 8.56
N ILE A 130 2.07 -9.15 9.22
CA ILE A 130 1.04 -10.05 9.77
C ILE A 130 1.37 -10.27 11.24
N GLN A 131 0.40 -10.08 12.14
CA GLN A 131 0.66 -10.09 13.58
C GLN A 131 1.34 -11.38 14.07
N SER A 132 0.98 -12.55 13.54
CA SER A 132 1.54 -13.84 13.97
C SER A 132 2.94 -14.15 13.42
N VAL A 133 3.41 -13.44 12.38
CA VAL A 133 4.69 -13.73 11.71
C VAL A 133 5.58 -12.50 11.47
N GLY A 134 5.13 -11.31 11.88
CA GLY A 134 5.80 -10.03 11.68
C GLY A 134 5.90 -9.61 10.20
N CYS A 135 7.00 -8.92 9.86
CA CYS A 135 7.30 -8.40 8.52
C CYS A 135 7.90 -9.45 7.54
N SER A 136 7.64 -10.74 7.78
CA SER A 136 8.21 -11.82 6.95
C SER A 136 7.34 -12.17 5.74
N ALA A 137 6.08 -11.74 5.73
CA ALA A 137 5.15 -12.06 4.65
C ALA A 137 5.48 -11.30 3.37
N ASP A 138 5.60 -12.03 2.26
CA ASP A 138 5.44 -11.41 0.94
C ASP A 138 3.95 -11.04 0.70
N TRP A 139 3.70 -10.26 -0.34
CA TRP A 139 2.37 -9.74 -0.62
C TRP A 139 1.34 -10.83 -0.95
N SER A 140 1.76 -11.91 -1.61
CA SER A 140 0.87 -13.04 -1.93
C SER A 140 0.45 -13.78 -0.66
N HIS A 141 1.39 -14.01 0.26
CA HIS A 141 1.09 -14.58 1.57
C HIS A 141 0.19 -13.65 2.39
N TRP A 142 0.44 -12.35 2.39
CA TRP A 142 -0.42 -11.38 3.07
C TRP A 142 -1.84 -11.38 2.53
N ARG A 143 -2.03 -11.34 1.20
CA ARG A 143 -3.36 -11.42 0.57
C ARG A 143 -4.11 -12.69 0.98
N ARG A 144 -3.42 -13.84 1.04
CA ARG A 144 -3.98 -15.11 1.56
C ARG A 144 -4.43 -15.00 3.00
N HIS A 145 -3.56 -14.48 3.87
CA HIS A 145 -3.84 -14.34 5.30
C HIS A 145 -5.04 -13.43 5.56
N MET A 146 -5.19 -12.38 4.74
CA MET A 146 -6.31 -11.44 4.79
C MET A 146 -7.56 -11.95 4.04
N HIS A 147 -7.52 -13.16 3.47
CA HIS A 147 -8.58 -13.76 2.66
C HIS A 147 -9.05 -12.89 1.50
N CYS A 148 -8.11 -12.34 0.74
CA CYS A 148 -8.40 -11.25 -0.17
C CYS A 148 -7.63 -11.30 -1.51
N GLU A 149 -7.27 -12.52 -1.93
CA GLU A 149 -6.56 -12.80 -3.18
C GLU A 149 -7.34 -12.44 -4.44
N SER A 150 -8.66 -12.25 -4.33
CA SER A 150 -9.53 -11.90 -5.45
C SER A 150 -9.66 -10.40 -5.71
N PHE A 151 -9.00 -9.53 -4.91
CA PHE A 151 -9.23 -8.08 -4.92
C PHE A 151 -8.07 -7.23 -5.47
N PHE A 152 -7.32 -7.75 -6.45
CA PHE A 152 -6.27 -7.02 -7.17
C PHE A 152 -6.29 -7.38 -8.66
#